data_AF-A0A7C1BVU6-F1
#
_entry.id   AF-A0A7C1BVU6-F1
#
_cell.length_a   1.000
_cell.length_b   1.000
_cell.length_c   1.000
_cell.angle_alpha   90.00
_cell.angle_beta   90.00
_cell.angle_gamma   90.00
#
_symmetry.space_group_name_H-M   'P 1'
#
loop_
_entity.id
_entity.type
_entity.pdbx_description
1 polymer ?
#
loop_
_entity_poly.entity_id
_entity_poly.type
_entity_poly.pdbx_seq_one_letter_code
_entity_poly.pdbx_strand_id
1 'polypeptide(L)'
;MPTRRPLDRMVSDGLMLVGDVAFQVNPLHGGGIGPSMTAGRIAGKVAAEALEKGDVSTEGLWRYGVEYIREYGAKQAGLDVFRMFLQKLSDEELNYGMRNKLITEEDVLNTSMGDELKLNLTEKIVRLFRNLGKIDLIMRLRKLVDLMNEIRNHYHVYPSSLTGLASWKTKALEIMERAKAI
;
A
#
# COMPACT_ATOMS: atom_id res chain seq x y z
N MET A 1 -0.15 -13.56 9.99
CA MET A 1 -0.72 -12.22 9.78
C MET A 1 -0.67 -11.91 8.29
N PRO A 2 -1.74 -11.40 7.67
CA PRO A 2 -1.71 -11.02 6.26
C PRO A 2 -0.75 -9.83 6.04
N THR A 3 0.12 -9.88 5.04
CA THR A 3 1.07 -8.78 4.73
C THR A 3 0.89 -8.38 3.26
N ARG A 4 -0.22 -7.72 2.96
CA ARG A 4 -0.62 -7.38 1.59
C ARG A 4 -1.56 -6.17 1.58
N ARG A 5 -1.84 -5.61 0.41
CA ARG A 5 -2.94 -4.67 0.17
C ARG A 5 -4.30 -5.24 0.65
N PRO A 6 -5.27 -4.39 1.05
CA PRO A 6 -6.56 -4.85 1.56
C PRO A 6 -7.37 -5.55 0.47
N LEU A 7 -8.49 -6.18 0.85
CA LEU A 7 -9.44 -6.70 -0.13
C LEU A 7 -9.90 -5.60 -1.10
N ASP A 8 -10.00 -5.93 -2.39
CA ASP A 8 -10.52 -5.02 -3.43
C ASP A 8 -11.96 -4.60 -3.15
N ARG A 9 -12.72 -5.45 -2.46
CA ARG A 9 -14.08 -5.21 -2.01
C ARG A 9 -14.23 -5.76 -0.60
N MET A 10 -14.57 -4.90 0.35
CA MET A 10 -14.72 -5.26 1.77
C MET A 10 -16.18 -5.39 2.21
N VAL A 11 -17.13 -5.27 1.28
CA VAL A 11 -18.57 -5.29 1.55
C VAL A 11 -19.34 -6.20 0.61
N SER A 12 -20.48 -6.68 1.08
CA SER A 12 -21.53 -7.38 0.35
C SER A 12 -22.86 -7.09 1.03
N ASP A 13 -23.99 -7.53 0.49
CA ASP A 13 -25.30 -7.34 1.11
C ASP A 13 -25.32 -7.85 2.56
N GLY A 14 -25.60 -6.94 3.50
CA GLY A 14 -25.61 -7.21 4.93
C GLY A 14 -24.27 -7.56 5.57
N LEU A 15 -23.14 -7.40 4.85
CA LEU A 15 -21.82 -7.85 5.31
C LEU A 15 -20.74 -6.78 5.13
N MET A 16 -19.97 -6.53 6.19
CA MET A 16 -18.73 -5.77 6.15
C MET A 16 -17.59 -6.56 6.79
N LEU A 17 -16.46 -6.65 6.09
CA LEU A 17 -15.25 -7.35 6.56
C LEU A 17 -14.28 -6.34 7.19
N VAL A 18 -13.82 -6.61 8.41
CA VAL A 18 -12.98 -5.71 9.22
C VAL A 18 -11.80 -6.48 9.83
N GLY A 19 -10.63 -5.85 9.88
CA GLY A 19 -9.40 -6.36 10.46
C GLY A 19 -8.70 -7.39 9.57
N ASP A 20 -8.12 -8.40 10.19
CA ASP A 20 -7.30 -9.43 9.51
C ASP A 20 -8.05 -10.15 8.38
N VAL A 21 -9.36 -10.39 8.53
CA VAL A 21 -10.18 -11.03 7.48
C VAL A 21 -10.29 -10.16 6.22
N ALA A 22 -10.16 -8.84 6.36
CA ALA A 22 -10.11 -7.89 5.24
C ALA A 22 -8.68 -7.53 4.80
N PHE A 23 -7.68 -8.22 5.35
CA PHE A 23 -6.25 -7.96 5.17
C PHE A 23 -5.82 -6.56 5.60
N GLN A 24 -6.37 -6.01 6.67
CA GLN A 24 -6.10 -4.65 7.14
C GLN A 24 -4.90 -4.58 8.06
N VAL A 25 -3.78 -5.14 7.61
CA VAL A 25 -2.52 -5.19 8.35
C VAL A 25 -1.48 -4.42 7.55
N ASN A 26 -0.62 -3.66 8.24
CA ASN A 26 0.49 -2.98 7.60
C ASN A 26 1.46 -4.01 6.97
N PRO A 27 1.69 -3.99 5.65
CA PRO A 27 2.52 -5.00 5.00
C PRO A 27 4.00 -4.92 5.36
N LEU A 28 4.49 -3.74 5.76
CA LEU A 28 5.91 -3.52 6.02
C LEU A 28 6.32 -4.07 7.39
N HIS A 29 5.57 -3.73 8.45
CA HIS A 29 5.92 -4.11 9.83
C HIS A 29 4.95 -5.10 10.48
N GLY A 30 3.87 -5.49 9.80
CA GLY A 30 2.92 -6.52 10.27
C GLY A 30 1.93 -6.08 11.35
N GLY A 31 1.86 -4.79 11.69
CA GLY A 31 0.93 -4.30 12.71
C GLY A 31 -0.50 -4.17 12.18
N GLY A 32 -1.43 -4.87 12.82
CA GLY A 32 -2.85 -4.94 12.43
C GLY A 32 -3.84 -4.22 13.36
N ILE A 33 -3.47 -4.00 14.63
CA ILE A 33 -4.41 -3.45 15.63
C ILE A 33 -4.89 -2.04 15.24
N GLY A 34 -3.95 -1.13 14.96
CA GLY A 34 -4.27 0.25 14.56
C GLY A 34 -5.19 0.33 13.34
N PRO A 35 -4.82 -0.27 12.19
CA PRO A 35 -5.65 -0.22 10.99
C PRO A 35 -6.99 -0.95 11.16
N SER A 36 -7.03 -2.03 11.96
CA SER A 36 -8.29 -2.70 12.31
C SER A 36 -9.22 -1.81 13.14
N MET A 37 -8.68 -1.02 14.08
CA MET A 37 -9.48 -0.04 14.83
C MET A 37 -10.00 1.08 13.91
N THR A 38 -9.17 1.58 12.99
CA THR A 38 -9.60 2.53 11.95
C THR A 38 -10.77 1.96 11.16
N ALA A 39 -10.64 0.73 10.66
CA ALA A 39 -11.69 0.08 9.91
C ALA A 39 -12.96 -0.16 10.74
N GLY A 40 -12.83 -0.62 11.99
CA GLY A 40 -13.97 -0.82 12.89
C GLY A 40 -14.73 0.47 13.17
N ARG A 41 -14.03 1.59 13.37
CA ARG A 41 -14.64 2.92 13.54
C ARG A 41 -15.44 3.32 12.30
N ILE A 42 -14.87 3.16 11.11
CA ILE A 42 -15.54 3.49 9.84
C ILE A 42 -16.75 2.57 9.62
N ALA A 43 -16.57 1.25 9.80
CA ALA A 43 -17.62 0.26 9.62
C ALA A 43 -18.80 0.49 10.59
N GLY A 44 -18.54 0.79 11.86
CA GLY A 44 -19.60 1.08 12.84
C GLY A 44 -20.42 2.31 12.46
N LYS A 45 -19.77 3.37 11.97
CA LYS A 45 -20.45 4.56 11.46
C LYS A 45 -21.32 4.25 10.24
N VAL A 46 -20.77 3.55 9.25
CA VAL A 46 -21.49 3.20 8.02
C VAL A 46 -22.65 2.23 8.32
N ALA A 47 -22.48 1.28 9.26
CA ALA A 47 -23.55 0.40 9.71
C ALA A 47 -24.74 1.19 10.30
N ALA A 48 -24.47 2.14 11.19
CA ALA A 48 -25.51 2.96 11.79
C ALA A 48 -26.29 3.75 10.72
N GLU A 49 -25.58 4.42 9.80
CA GLU A 49 -26.20 5.17 8.71
C GLU A 49 -27.01 4.27 7.76
N ALA A 50 -26.52 3.06 7.46
CA ALA A 50 -27.19 2.09 6.61
C ALA A 50 -28.51 1.59 7.24
N LEU A 51 -28.48 1.29 8.55
CA LEU A 51 -29.65 0.86 9.30
C LEU A 51 -30.71 1.97 9.40
N GLU A 52 -30.30 3.22 9.64
CA GLU A 52 -31.22 4.37 9.67
C GLU A 52 -31.93 4.59 8.32
N LYS A 53 -31.21 4.38 7.21
CA LYS A 53 -31.76 4.52 5.85
C LYS A 53 -32.51 3.28 5.37
N GLY A 54 -32.43 2.16 6.09
CA GLY A 54 -32.99 0.88 5.66
C GLY A 54 -32.28 0.27 4.45
N ASP A 55 -31.02 0.65 4.19
CA ASP A 55 -30.25 0.19 3.03
C ASP A 55 -28.95 -0.50 3.48
N VAL A 56 -29.06 -1.83 3.68
CA VAL A 56 -27.93 -2.71 4.00
C VAL A 56 -27.38 -3.43 2.76
N SER A 57 -27.71 -2.96 1.56
CA SER A 57 -27.14 -3.50 0.32
C SER A 57 -25.65 -3.22 0.22
N THR A 58 -24.99 -3.88 -0.73
CA THR A 58 -23.58 -3.61 -1.07
C THR A 58 -23.35 -2.12 -1.37
N GLU A 59 -24.28 -1.47 -2.05
CA GLU A 59 -24.26 -0.04 -2.36
C GLU A 59 -24.40 0.82 -1.11
N GLY A 60 -25.36 0.50 -0.23
CA GLY A 60 -25.57 1.20 1.04
C GLY A 60 -24.34 1.13 1.96
N LEU A 61 -23.62 0.01 1.91
CA LEU A 61 -22.39 -0.22 2.69
C LEU A 61 -21.11 0.23 1.98
N TRP A 62 -21.16 0.59 0.70
CA TRP A 62 -19.97 0.84 -0.13
C TRP A 62 -19.04 1.92 0.43
N ARG A 63 -19.63 2.91 1.11
CA ARG A 63 -18.93 4.02 1.76
C ARG A 63 -17.84 3.53 2.72
N TYR A 64 -18.04 2.41 3.42
CA TYR A 64 -17.02 1.83 4.30
C TYR A 64 -15.73 1.51 3.54
N GLY A 65 -15.85 0.84 2.39
CA GLY A 65 -14.70 0.48 1.57
C GLY A 65 -13.97 1.73 1.06
N VAL A 66 -14.72 2.72 0.58
CA VAL A 66 -14.16 3.99 0.09
C VAL A 66 -13.39 4.73 1.18
N GLU A 67 -13.99 4.89 2.37
CA GLU A 67 -13.37 5.61 3.49
C GLU A 67 -12.12 4.88 3.98
N TYR A 68 -12.16 3.55 4.16
CA TYR A 68 -10.99 2.79 4.59
C TYR A 68 -9.84 2.84 3.57
N ILE A 69 -10.15 2.71 2.27
CA ILE A 69 -9.12 2.78 1.21
C ILE A 69 -8.43 4.14 1.22
N ARG A 70 -9.18 5.23 1.39
CA ARG A 70 -8.62 6.58 1.45
C ARG A 70 -7.82 6.85 2.72
N GLU A 71 -8.31 6.39 3.87
CA GLU A 71 -7.67 6.66 5.16
C GLU A 71 -6.42 5.79 5.39
N TYR A 72 -6.42 4.54 4.92
CA TYR A 72 -5.30 3.62 5.15
C TYR A 72 -4.92 2.76 3.94
N GLY A 73 -5.89 2.29 3.16
CA GLY A 73 -5.65 1.31 2.09
C GLY A 73 -4.66 1.78 1.02
N ALA A 74 -4.64 3.06 0.66
CA ALA A 74 -3.68 3.62 -0.29
C ALA A 74 -2.23 3.49 0.20
N LYS A 75 -1.99 3.89 1.46
CA LYS A 75 -0.71 3.64 2.13
C LYS A 75 -0.36 2.16 2.13
N GLN A 76 -1.32 1.32 2.51
CA GLN A 76 -1.14 -0.13 2.59
C GLN A 76 -0.70 -0.73 1.24
N ALA A 77 -1.27 -0.26 0.13
CA ALA A 77 -0.91 -0.73 -1.21
C ALA A 77 0.51 -0.33 -1.62
N GLY A 78 0.93 0.90 -1.31
CA GLY A 78 2.32 1.33 -1.52
C GLY A 78 3.31 0.50 -0.69
N LEU A 79 2.98 0.22 0.56
CA LEU A 79 3.80 -0.61 1.45
C LEU A 79 3.85 -2.08 1.01
N ASP A 80 2.82 -2.59 0.34
CA ASP A 80 2.83 -3.94 -0.24
C ASP A 80 3.87 -4.05 -1.37
N VAL A 81 3.95 -3.03 -2.23
CA VAL A 81 5.00 -2.92 -3.25
C VAL A 81 6.38 -2.87 -2.60
N PHE A 82 6.55 -2.06 -1.56
CA PHE A 82 7.83 -1.95 -0.85
C PHE A 82 8.25 -3.27 -0.20
N ARG A 83 7.32 -3.95 0.48
CA ARG A 83 7.54 -5.27 1.08
C ARG A 83 8.02 -6.28 0.04
N MET A 84 7.38 -6.35 -1.13
CA MET A 84 7.78 -7.28 -2.20
C MET A 84 9.20 -7.03 -2.69
N PHE A 85 9.62 -5.76 -2.78
CA PHE A 85 10.99 -5.40 -3.14
C PHE A 85 11.99 -5.83 -2.05
N LEU A 86 11.72 -5.50 -0.78
CA LEU A 86 12.59 -5.85 0.34
C LEU A 86 12.82 -7.35 0.46
N GLN A 87 11.78 -8.17 0.22
CA GLN A 87 11.86 -9.63 0.28
C GLN A 87 12.75 -10.26 -0.80
N LYS A 88 13.17 -9.49 -1.81
CA LYS A 88 14.03 -9.95 -2.91
C LYS A 88 15.46 -9.46 -2.82
N LEU A 89 15.74 -8.53 -1.91
CA LEU A 89 17.10 -8.05 -1.71
C LEU A 89 17.96 -9.14 -1.09
N SER A 90 19.17 -9.27 -1.59
CA SER A 90 20.23 -10.00 -0.89
C SER A 90 20.72 -9.21 0.32
N ASP A 91 21.30 -9.91 1.30
CA ASP A 91 21.95 -9.27 2.45
C ASP A 91 23.02 -8.25 2.02
N GLU A 92 23.75 -8.53 0.94
CA GLU A 92 24.76 -7.62 0.41
C GLU A 92 24.14 -6.29 -0.07
N GLU A 93 23.03 -6.36 -0.80
CA GLU A 93 22.31 -5.17 -1.30
C GLU A 93 21.67 -4.38 -0.17
N LEU A 94 21.07 -5.07 0.81
CA LEU A 94 20.50 -4.44 1.98
C LEU A 94 21.58 -3.71 2.80
N ASN A 95 22.68 -4.41 3.12
CA ASN A 95 23.83 -3.82 3.82
C ASN A 95 24.41 -2.63 3.05
N TYR A 96 24.52 -2.75 1.74
CA TYR A 96 25.00 -1.67 0.89
C TYR A 96 24.05 -0.48 0.90
N GLY A 97 22.74 -0.69 0.79
CA GLY A 97 21.74 0.38 0.83
C GLY A 97 21.76 1.15 2.15
N MET A 98 21.87 0.42 3.27
CA MET A 98 21.97 1.00 4.62
C MET A 98 23.29 1.77 4.83
N ARG A 99 24.44 1.15 4.52
CA ARG A 99 25.77 1.79 4.70
C ARG A 99 25.89 3.09 3.92
N ASN A 100 25.30 3.14 2.73
CA ASN A 100 25.38 4.29 1.84
C ASN A 100 24.18 5.24 1.98
N LYS A 101 23.27 4.99 2.93
CA LYS A 101 22.09 5.83 3.20
C LYS A 101 21.26 6.12 1.96
N LEU A 102 21.08 5.14 1.08
CA LEU A 102 20.22 5.27 -0.10
C LEU A 102 18.77 5.58 0.30
N ILE A 103 18.36 5.00 1.43
CA ILE A 103 17.14 5.28 2.18
C ILE A 103 17.59 5.45 3.64
N THR A 104 17.18 6.54 4.28
CA THR A 104 17.48 6.79 5.70
C THR A 104 16.44 6.18 6.62
N GLU A 105 16.74 6.07 7.90
CA GLU A 105 15.79 5.63 8.92
C GLU A 105 14.55 6.55 8.97
N GLU A 106 14.75 7.85 8.77
CA GLU A 106 13.67 8.84 8.66
C GLU A 106 12.81 8.59 7.42
N ASP A 107 13.40 8.29 6.27
CA ASP A 107 12.67 7.96 5.05
C ASP A 107 11.81 6.69 5.24
N VAL A 108 12.35 5.66 5.90
CA VAL A 108 11.61 4.43 6.23
C VAL A 108 10.46 4.72 7.17
N LEU A 109 10.70 5.51 8.23
CA LEU A 109 9.68 5.89 9.20
C LEU A 109 8.54 6.66 8.52
N ASN A 110 8.87 7.72 7.78
CA ASN A 110 7.91 8.57 7.07
C ASN A 110 7.09 7.73 6.08
N THR A 111 7.74 6.85 5.32
CA THR A 111 7.07 5.94 4.39
C THR A 111 6.10 4.99 5.11
N SER A 112 6.50 4.44 6.27
CA SER A 112 5.63 3.60 7.10
C SER A 112 4.42 4.37 7.65
N MET A 113 4.57 5.68 7.89
CA MET A 113 3.49 6.56 8.35
C MET A 113 2.54 6.96 7.22
N GLY A 114 3.03 6.99 5.98
CA GLY A 114 2.22 7.22 4.79
C GLY A 114 2.79 8.26 3.84
N ASP A 115 3.96 8.82 4.10
CA ASP A 115 4.60 9.80 3.22
C ASP A 115 5.24 9.12 2.01
N GLU A 116 5.58 9.90 0.99
CA GLU A 116 6.31 9.39 -0.17
C GLU A 116 7.75 9.00 0.23
N LEU A 117 8.22 7.88 -0.34
CA LEU A 117 9.59 7.44 -0.13
C LEU A 117 10.54 8.37 -0.90
N LYS A 118 11.44 9.03 -0.16
CA LYS A 118 12.47 9.90 -0.73
C LYS A 118 13.77 9.11 -0.88
N LEU A 119 14.39 9.22 -2.05
CA LEU A 119 15.70 8.61 -2.33
C LEU A 119 16.80 9.65 -2.20
N ASN A 120 17.81 9.36 -1.39
CA ASN A 120 19.00 10.21 -1.26
C ASN A 120 20.07 9.82 -2.28
N LEU A 121 19.79 10.08 -3.56
CA LEU A 121 20.70 9.82 -4.68
C LEU A 121 21.56 11.05 -5.02
N THR A 122 22.44 11.45 -4.10
CA THR A 122 23.37 12.57 -4.36
C THR A 122 24.33 12.25 -5.51
N GLU A 123 24.81 13.27 -6.24
CA GLU A 123 25.76 13.07 -7.35
C GLU A 123 27.03 12.32 -6.91
N LYS A 124 27.49 12.53 -5.67
CA LYS A 124 28.65 11.81 -5.11
C LYS A 124 28.40 10.30 -5.02
N ILE A 125 27.20 9.92 -4.58
CA ILE A 125 26.73 8.53 -4.52
C ILE A 125 26.71 7.92 -5.93
N VAL A 126 26.08 8.57 -6.90
CA VAL A 126 26.02 8.08 -8.29
C VAL A 126 27.41 7.93 -8.92
N ARG A 127 28.33 8.87 -8.66
CA ARG A 127 29.71 8.81 -9.16
C ARG A 127 30.53 7.70 -8.50
N LEU A 128 30.35 7.45 -7.19
CA LEU A 128 30.95 6.31 -6.48
C LEU A 128 30.47 4.97 -7.06
N PHE A 129 29.23 4.91 -7.55
CA PHE A 129 28.60 3.65 -7.96
C PHE A 129 28.73 3.27 -9.42
N ARG A 130 29.24 4.16 -10.28
CA ARG A 130 29.59 3.79 -11.67
C ARG A 130 30.58 2.63 -11.76
N ASN A 131 31.45 2.45 -10.76
CA ASN A 131 32.51 1.46 -10.78
C ASN A 131 32.26 0.24 -9.86
N LEU A 132 31.17 0.21 -9.09
CA LEU A 132 30.95 -0.75 -7.99
C LEU A 132 29.86 -1.80 -8.24
N GLY A 133 29.32 -1.90 -9.47
CA GLY A 133 28.42 -3.00 -9.84
C GLY A 133 27.00 -2.98 -9.22
N LYS A 134 26.65 -1.95 -8.44
CA LYS A 134 25.33 -1.82 -7.78
C LYS A 134 24.39 -0.77 -8.43
N ILE A 135 24.68 -0.37 -9.68
CA ILE A 135 23.81 0.50 -10.49
C ILE A 135 22.43 -0.15 -10.68
N ASP A 136 22.40 -1.47 -10.83
CA ASP A 136 21.16 -2.23 -10.94
C ASP A 136 20.22 -2.04 -9.73
N LEU A 137 20.76 -2.13 -8.51
CA LEU A 137 19.99 -1.87 -7.28
C LEU A 137 19.39 -0.46 -7.27
N ILE A 138 20.15 0.55 -7.70
CA ILE A 138 19.68 1.94 -7.77
C ILE A 138 18.55 2.09 -8.80
N MET A 139 18.68 1.43 -9.96
CA MET A 139 17.63 1.44 -10.98
C MET A 139 16.35 0.75 -10.49
N ARG A 140 16.48 -0.38 -9.79
CA ARG A 140 15.33 -1.07 -9.17
C ARG A 140 14.70 -0.23 -8.06
N LEU A 141 15.49 0.47 -7.24
CA LEU A 141 15.00 1.40 -6.21
C LEU A 141 14.21 2.58 -6.81
N ARG A 142 14.67 3.14 -7.93
CA ARG A 142 13.92 4.18 -8.63
C ARG A 142 12.58 3.64 -9.13
N LYS A 143 12.60 2.47 -9.78
CA LYS A 143 11.38 1.82 -10.27
C LYS A 143 10.43 1.43 -9.14
N LEU A 144 10.96 1.06 -7.97
CA LEU A 144 10.19 0.85 -6.74
C LEU A 144 9.40 2.11 -6.38
N VAL A 145 10.05 3.27 -6.27
CA VAL A 145 9.39 4.53 -5.91
C VAL A 145 8.30 4.89 -6.92
N ASP A 146 8.59 4.75 -8.21
CA ASP A 146 7.60 5.01 -9.27
C ASP A 146 6.36 4.11 -9.11
N LEU A 147 6.56 2.81 -8.85
CA LEU A 147 5.48 1.84 -8.65
C LEU A 147 4.70 2.07 -7.35
N MET A 148 5.38 2.44 -6.26
CA MET A 148 4.73 2.80 -5.00
C MET A 148 3.82 4.02 -5.18
N ASN A 149 4.29 5.04 -5.90
CA ASN A 149 3.50 6.23 -6.17
C ASN A 149 2.33 5.93 -7.13
N GLU A 150 2.56 5.13 -8.18
CA GLU A 150 1.51 4.73 -9.12
C GLU A 150 0.38 3.96 -8.41
N ILE A 151 0.71 2.95 -7.57
CA ILE A 151 -0.32 2.18 -6.86
C ILE A 151 -1.06 3.04 -5.81
N ARG A 152 -0.36 3.94 -5.11
CA ARG A 152 -0.99 4.84 -4.14
C ARG A 152 -1.99 5.78 -4.81
N ASN A 153 -1.57 6.42 -5.90
CA ASN A 153 -2.44 7.30 -6.69
C ASN A 153 -3.65 6.54 -7.25
N HIS A 154 -3.44 5.31 -7.71
CA HIS A 154 -4.51 4.43 -8.16
C HIS A 154 -5.52 4.09 -7.04
N TYR A 155 -5.05 3.91 -5.81
CA TYR A 155 -5.92 3.68 -4.65
C TYR A 155 -6.65 4.94 -4.19
N HIS A 156 -6.09 6.14 -4.39
CA HIS A 156 -6.79 7.40 -4.11
C HIS A 156 -8.02 7.61 -5.00
N VAL A 157 -8.01 7.06 -6.22
CA VAL A 157 -9.14 7.08 -7.16
C VAL A 157 -10.02 5.81 -7.06
N TYR A 158 -10.03 5.15 -5.89
CA TYR A 158 -10.92 4.01 -5.64
C TYR A 158 -12.39 4.39 -5.93
N PRO A 159 -13.14 3.55 -6.68
CA PRO A 159 -14.49 3.89 -7.14
C PRO A 159 -15.44 4.23 -6.00
N SER A 160 -16.23 5.30 -6.17
CA SER A 160 -17.28 5.69 -5.22
C SER A 160 -18.55 4.83 -5.31
N SER A 161 -18.60 3.88 -6.24
CA SER A 161 -19.67 2.88 -6.39
C SER A 161 -19.10 1.58 -6.93
N LEU A 162 -19.91 0.53 -7.02
CA LEU A 162 -19.51 -0.74 -7.67
C LEU A 162 -19.15 -0.55 -9.15
N THR A 163 -19.75 0.44 -9.80
CA THR A 163 -19.42 0.81 -11.18
C THR A 163 -17.96 1.26 -11.26
N GLY A 164 -17.16 0.54 -12.03
CA GLY A 164 -15.73 0.81 -12.18
C GLY A 164 -14.82 0.01 -11.24
N LEU A 165 -15.37 -0.79 -10.31
CA LEU A 165 -14.54 -1.68 -9.47
C LEU A 165 -13.74 -2.67 -10.32
N ALA A 166 -14.34 -3.25 -11.36
CA ALA A 166 -13.68 -4.24 -12.20
C ALA A 166 -12.46 -3.65 -12.92
N SER A 167 -12.61 -2.49 -13.58
CA SER A 167 -11.50 -1.81 -14.27
C SER A 167 -10.45 -1.32 -13.29
N TRP A 168 -10.87 -0.77 -12.15
CA TRP A 168 -9.95 -0.38 -11.07
C TRP A 168 -9.13 -1.58 -10.57
N LYS A 169 -9.78 -2.72 -10.34
CA LYS A 169 -9.11 -3.96 -9.91
C LYS A 169 -8.09 -4.44 -10.94
N THR A 170 -8.46 -4.47 -12.22
CA THR A 170 -7.54 -4.87 -13.30
C THR A 170 -6.29 -4.02 -13.30
N LYS A 171 -6.43 -2.69 -13.26
CA LYS A 171 -5.29 -1.76 -13.22
C LYS A 171 -4.44 -1.95 -11.95
N ALA A 172 -5.07 -2.17 -10.80
CA ALA A 172 -4.34 -2.47 -9.57
C ALA A 172 -3.50 -3.75 -9.71
N LEU A 173 -4.06 -4.80 -10.31
CA LEU A 173 -3.34 -6.05 -10.56
C LEU A 173 -2.18 -5.88 -11.53
N GLU A 174 -2.35 -5.12 -12.62
CA GLU A 174 -1.26 -4.80 -13.57
C GLU A 174 -0.07 -4.10 -12.88
N ILE A 175 -0.35 -3.12 -12.03
CA ILE A 175 0.69 -2.42 -11.27
C ILE A 175 1.42 -3.40 -10.35
N MET A 176 0.67 -4.26 -9.65
CA MET A 176 1.23 -5.28 -8.75
C MET A 176 2.06 -6.34 -9.49
N GLU A 177 1.67 -6.76 -10.69
CA GLU A 177 2.47 -7.70 -11.49
C GLU A 177 3.81 -7.08 -11.92
N ARG A 178 3.83 -5.80 -12.31
CA ARG A 178 5.10 -5.11 -12.59
C ARG A 178 5.96 -4.97 -11.33
N ALA A 179 5.34 -4.76 -10.16
CA ALA A 179 6.04 -4.74 -8.88
C ALA A 179 6.66 -6.09 -8.51
N LYS A 180 5.99 -7.21 -8.85
CA LYS A 180 6.58 -8.54 -8.73
C LYS A 180 7.73 -8.80 -9.70
N ALA A 181 7.96 -7.95 -10.69
CA ALA A 181 9.07 -8.11 -11.64
C ALA A 181 10.33 -7.30 -11.27
N ILE A 182 10.27 -6.46 -10.22
CA ILE A 182 11.41 -5.65 -9.76
C ILE A 182 12.06 -6.21 -8.50
#